data_AF-A0ABC8EBT2-F1
#
_entry.id   AF-A0ABC8EBT2-F1
#
_cell.length_a   1.000
_cell.length_b   1.000
_cell.length_c   1.000
_cell.angle_alpha   90.00
_cell.angle_beta   90.00
_cell.angle_gamma   90.00
#
_symmetry.space_group_name_H-M   'P 1'
#
loop_
_entity.id
_entity.type
_entity.pdbx_description
1 polymer ?
#
loop_
_entity_poly.entity_id
_entity_poly.type
_entity_poly.pdbx_seq_one_letter_code
_entity_poly.pdbx_strand_id
1 'polypeptide(L)' 'MNRKELLKKLSKYKALPGHGPDYDNMTDEELEKYLNTLEDGFETYFKDEK' A
#
# COMPACT_ATOMS: atom_id res chain seq x y z
N MET A 1 -12.57 -4.59 1.47
CA MET A 1 -11.91 -5.65 0.65
C MET A 1 -11.64 -6.88 1.51
N ASN A 2 -11.31 -8.05 0.94
CA ASN A 2 -10.73 -9.14 1.75
C ASN A 2 -9.19 -9.01 1.83
N ARG A 3 -8.56 -9.59 2.86
CA ARG A 3 -7.10 -9.55 3.07
C ARG A 3 -6.29 -9.94 1.84
N LYS A 4 -6.73 -10.96 1.10
CA LYS A 4 -6.03 -11.44 -0.10
C LYS A 4 -6.01 -10.39 -1.21
N GLU A 5 -7.10 -9.65 -1.39
CA GLU A 5 -7.17 -8.53 -2.34
C GLU A 5 -6.27 -7.37 -1.92
N LEU A 6 -6.26 -7.02 -0.62
CA LEU A 6 -5.39 -5.98 -0.07
C LEU A 6 -3.92 -6.31 -0.32
N LEU A 7 -3.48 -7.52 0.02
CA LEU A 7 -2.10 -7.97 -0.21
C LEU A 7 -1.74 -8.00 -1.71
N LYS A 8 -2.67 -8.42 -2.57
CA LYS A 8 -2.45 -8.42 -4.04
C LYS A 8 -2.31 -7.01 -4.61
N LYS A 9 -3.03 -6.03 -4.05
CA LYS A 9 -2.84 -4.62 -4.43
C LYS A 9 -1.53 -4.07 -3.89
N LEU A 10 -1.26 -4.30 -2.60
CA LEU A 10 -0.03 -3.87 -1.93
C LEU A 10 1.23 -4.44 -2.59
N SER A 11 1.19 -5.66 -3.12
CA SER A 11 2.33 -6.26 -3.83
C SER A 11 2.73 -5.51 -5.11
N LYS A 12 1.89 -4.60 -5.63
CA LYS A 12 2.26 -3.72 -6.76
C LYS A 12 3.24 -2.63 -6.34
N TYR A 13 3.20 -2.24 -5.06
CA TYR A 13 4.11 -1.26 -4.48
C TYR A 13 5.35 -2.02 -4.01
N LYS A 14 6.42 -2.00 -4.82
CA LYS A 14 7.68 -2.62 -4.43
C LYS A 14 8.31 -1.86 -3.28
N ALA A 15 8.21 -2.41 -2.07
CA ALA A 15 9.09 -2.05 -0.97
C ALA A 15 10.47 -2.67 -1.18
N LEU A 16 11.52 -1.97 -0.74
CA LEU A 16 12.87 -2.54 -0.72
C LEU A 16 12.93 -3.65 0.36
N PRO A 17 13.72 -4.72 0.16
CA PRO A 17 13.93 -5.74 1.19
C PRO A 17 14.40 -5.09 2.50
N GLY A 18 13.69 -5.35 3.60
CA GLY A 18 13.97 -4.72 4.92
C GLY A 18 13.44 -3.30 5.10
N HIS A 19 12.80 -2.72 4.08
CA HIS A 19 12.22 -1.37 4.08
C HIS A 19 10.78 -1.39 3.53
N GLY A 20 9.97 -2.29 4.09
CA GLY A 20 8.55 -2.39 3.83
C GLY A 20 7.78 -2.61 5.13
N PRO A 21 6.47 -2.31 5.14
CA PRO A 21 5.62 -2.65 6.27
C PRO A 21 5.54 -4.16 6.41
N ASP A 22 5.51 -4.62 7.65
CA ASP A 22 5.28 -6.01 7.97
C ASP A 22 3.78 -6.34 7.83
N TYR A 23 3.38 -6.73 6.62
CA TYR A 23 1.98 -7.03 6.31
C TYR A 23 1.41 -8.18 7.15
N ASP A 24 2.25 -9.10 7.63
CA ASP A 24 1.80 -10.24 8.44
C ASP A 24 1.35 -9.78 9.83
N ASN A 25 1.94 -8.71 10.34
CA ASN A 25 1.59 -8.11 11.64
C ASN A 25 0.51 -7.01 11.55
N MET A 26 0.03 -6.68 10.34
CA MET A 26 -1.04 -5.70 10.16
C MET A 26 -2.42 -6.35 10.14
N THR A 27 -3.37 -5.69 10.80
CA THR A 27 -4.81 -5.98 10.67
C THR A 27 -5.31 -5.63 9.26
N ASP A 28 -6.47 -6.16 8.89
CA ASP A 28 -7.07 -5.86 7.59
C ASP A 28 -7.40 -4.36 7.43
N GLU A 29 -7.79 -3.68 8.50
CA GLU A 29 -8.03 -2.22 8.50
C GLU A 29 -6.74 -1.41 8.29
N GLU A 30 -5.63 -1.84 8.91
CA GLU A 30 -4.33 -1.19 8.72
C GLU A 30 -3.79 -1.40 7.30
N LEU A 31 -3.97 -2.59 6.73
CA LEU A 31 -3.62 -2.86 5.34
C LEU A 31 -4.41 -1.99 4.37
N GLU A 32 -5.72 -1.81 4.61
CA GLU A 32 -6.57 -0.94 3.79
C GLU A 32 -6.18 0.52 3.91
N LYS A 33 -5.93 1.02 5.13
CA LYS A 33 -5.47 2.39 5.36
C LYS A 33 -4.11 2.66 4.71
N TYR A 34 -3.18 1.71 4.82
CA TYR A 34 -1.86 1.82 4.22
C TYR A 34 -1.94 1.83 2.69
N LEU A 35 -2.76 0.94 2.12
CA LEU A 35 -3.03 0.92 0.68
C LEU A 35 -3.60 2.25 0.18
N ASN A 36 -4.59 2.82 0.87
CA ASN A 36 -5.16 4.11 0.50
C ASN A 36 -4.11 5.23 0.57
N THR A 37 -3.25 5.23 1.59
CA THR A 37 -2.16 6.20 1.72
C THR A 37 -1.18 6.10 0.54
N LEU A 38 -0.88 4.89 0.08
CA LEU A 38 -0.05 4.68 -1.10
C LEU A 38 -0.73 5.11 -2.39
N GLU A 39 -2.02 4.80 -2.57
CA GLU A 39 -2.82 5.22 -3.73
C GLU A 39 -2.92 6.75 -3.81
N ASP A 40 -3.25 7.43 -2.71
CA ASP A 40 -3.35 8.90 -2.61
C ASP A 40 -2.01 9.60 -2.79
N GLY A 41 -0.95 9.04 -2.18
CA GLY A 41 0.41 9.56 -2.27
C GLY A 41 0.97 9.46 -3.69
N PHE A 42 0.75 8.32 -4.37
CA PHE A 42 1.08 8.17 -5.78
C PHE A 42 0.27 9.14 -6.65
N GLU A 43 -1.05 9.25 -6.46
CA GLU A 43 -1.85 10.18 -7.26
C GLU A 43 -1.32 11.61 -7.10
N THR A 44 -1.11 12.07 -5.87
CA THR A 44 -0.62 13.42 -5.61
C THR A 44 0.75 13.67 -6.25
N TYR A 45 1.71 12.74 -6.03
CA TYR A 45 3.07 12.88 -6.55
C TYR A 45 3.12 12.94 -8.09
N PHE A 46 2.34 12.10 -8.77
CA PHE A 46 2.33 12.03 -10.23
C PHE A 46 1.35 13.01 -10.90
N LYS A 47 0.46 13.65 -10.13
CA LYS A 47 -0.47 14.67 -10.63
C LYS A 47 0.14 16.06 -10.62
N ASP A 48 1.07 16.34 -9.70
CA ASP A 48 1.88 17.56 -9.69
C ASP A 48 3.05 17.53 -10.70
N GLU A 49 3.33 16.38 -11.34
CA GLU A 49 4.28 16.27 -12.47
C GLU A 49 3.67 16.68 -13.83
N LYS A 50 2.48 17.29 -13.88
CA LYS A 50 1.78 17.68 -15.11
C LYS A 50 1.65 19.18 -15.34
#